data_AF-A0A091MW25-F1
#
_entry.id   AF-A0A091MW25-F1
#
_cell.length_a   1.000
_cell.length_b   1.000
_cell.length_c   1.000
_cell.angle_alpha   90.00
_cell.angle_beta   90.00
_cell.angle_gamma   90.00
#
_symmetry.space_group_name_H-M   'P 1'
#
loop_
_entity.id
_entity.type
_entity.pdbx_description
1 polymer ?
#
loop_
_entity_poly.entity_id
_entity_poly.type
_entity_poly.pdbx_seq_one_letter_code
_entity_poly.pdbx_strand_id
1 'polypeptide(L)' 'PPTGGGHDPLLVLDGLEDSGIHLKCLSQRLFSEVQVLWTDGKGENLTGTALKTNTNTTSSSMVLRPGSGNAV' A
#
# COMPACT_ATOMS: atom_id res chain seq x y z
N PRO A 1 -20.58 7.86 -19.28
CA PRO A 1 -19.37 7.47 -18.50
C PRO A 1 -19.69 7.46 -16.99
N PRO A 2 -19.52 6.35 -16.26
CA PRO A 2 -19.73 6.42 -14.82
C PRO A 2 -18.57 7.23 -14.22
N THR A 3 -18.92 8.36 -13.62
CA THR A 3 -18.06 9.15 -12.74
C THR A 3 -17.74 8.32 -11.52
N GLY A 4 -16.66 7.52 -11.57
CA GLY A 4 -16.12 6.84 -10.42
C GLY A 4 -15.64 7.89 -9.43
N GLY A 5 -16.37 8.09 -8.33
CA GLY A 5 -15.87 8.85 -7.18
C GLY A 5 -14.65 8.11 -6.66
N GLY A 6 -13.46 8.61 -7.00
CA GLY A 6 -12.19 7.99 -6.65
C GLY A 6 -12.05 7.91 -5.14
N HIS A 7 -12.14 6.70 -4.60
CA HIS A 7 -11.66 6.41 -3.26
C HIS A 7 -10.13 6.31 -3.33
N ASP A 8 -9.47 7.45 -3.56
CA ASP A 8 -8.02 7.48 -3.70
C ASP A 8 -7.37 6.93 -2.42
N PRO A 9 -6.45 5.98 -2.51
CA PRO A 9 -5.81 5.40 -1.35
C PRO A 9 -4.93 6.44 -0.65
N LEU A 10 -4.97 6.46 0.68
CA LEU A 10 -4.08 7.25 1.51
C LEU A 10 -2.77 6.49 1.72
N LEU A 11 -1.67 7.04 1.21
CA LEU A 11 -0.30 6.59 1.49
C LEU A 11 0.28 7.38 2.66
N VAL A 12 0.78 6.66 3.67
CA VAL A 12 1.37 7.23 4.89
C VAL A 12 2.80 6.71 5.04
N LEU A 13 3.74 7.64 5.24
CA LEU A 13 5.07 7.34 5.76
C LEU A 13 4.96 7.22 7.28
N ASP A 14 4.96 5.98 7.78
CA ASP A 14 4.68 5.65 9.17
C ASP A 14 5.92 5.75 10.07
N GLY A 15 7.11 5.77 9.49
CA GLY A 15 8.36 5.98 10.22
C GLY A 15 9.56 5.32 9.56
N LEU A 16 10.63 5.21 10.35
CA LEU A 16 11.84 4.46 10.01
C LEU A 16 11.81 3.11 10.73
N GLU A 17 12.08 2.04 10.00
CA GLU A 17 12.11 0.67 10.52
C GLU A 17 13.19 -0.12 9.78
N ASP A 18 14.00 -0.91 10.49
CA ASP A 18 15.01 -1.82 9.89
C ASP A 18 15.91 -1.18 8.82
N SER A 19 16.41 0.03 9.08
CA SER A 19 17.23 0.82 8.14
C SER A 19 16.51 1.18 6.82
N GLY A 20 15.19 1.13 6.81
CA GLY A 20 14.33 1.53 5.70
C GLY A 20 13.21 2.48 6.16
N ILE A 21 12.28 2.74 5.25
CA ILE A 21 11.05 3.50 5.51
C ILE A 21 9.85 2.57 5.59
N HIS A 22 9.03 2.74 6.62
CA HIS A 22 7.78 2.01 6.75
C HIS A 22 6.66 2.79 6.06
N LEU A 23 6.03 2.16 5.07
CA LEU A 23 4.89 2.69 4.35
C LEU A 23 3.63 1.95 4.74
N LYS A 24 2.53 2.68 4.89
CA LYS A 24 1.18 2.14 5.02
C LYS A 24 0.30 2.69 3.91
N CYS A 25 -0.53 1.83 3.35
CA CYS A 25 -1.60 2.22 2.43
C CYS A 25 -2.94 1.90 3.09
N LEU A 26 -3.84 2.87 3.08
CA LEU A 26 -5.22 2.73 3.54
C LEU A 26 -6.16 3.08 2.41
N SER A 27 -7.06 2.18 2.05
CA SER A 27 -8.07 2.43 1.03
C SER A 27 -9.46 2.07 1.54
N GLN A 28 -10.48 2.77 1.01
CA GLN A 28 -11.86 2.33 1.20
C GLN A 28 -12.11 1.13 0.30
N ARG A 29 -12.92 0.18 0.79
CA ARG A 29 -13.35 -0.98 0.01
C ARG A 29 -14.87 -1.03 -0.06
N LEU A 30 -15.38 -1.33 -1.26
CA LEU A 30 -16.80 -1.57 -1.50
C LEU A 30 -17.15 -3.07 -1.46
N PHE A 31 -16.13 -3.93 -1.50
CA PHE A 31 -16.28 -5.39 -1.49
C PHE A 31 -15.55 -5.99 -0.30
N SER A 32 -16.03 -7.15 0.16
CA SER A 32 -15.51 -7.88 1.32
C SER A 32 -14.07 -8.39 1.12
N GLU A 33 -13.69 -8.69 -0.13
CA GLU A 33 -12.37 -9.20 -0.49
C GLU A 33 -11.65 -8.22 -1.41
N VAL A 34 -10.97 -7.24 -0.81
CA VAL A 34 -10.08 -6.31 -1.53
C VAL A 34 -8.73 -6.31 -0.84
N GLN A 35 -7.68 -6.46 -1.64
CA GLN A 35 -6.29 -6.46 -1.19
C GLN A 35 -5.55 -5.26 -1.78
N VAL A 36 -4.58 -4.74 -1.04
CA VAL A 36 -3.65 -3.73 -1.53
C VAL A 36 -2.43 -4.43 -2.12
N LEU A 37 -2.13 -4.13 -3.37
CA LEU A 37 -0.93 -4.61 -4.08
C LEU A 37 0.11 -3.50 -4.15
N TRP A 38 1.38 -3.90 -4.05
CA TRP A 38 2.53 -3.01 -4.17
C TRP A 38 3.34 -3.41 -5.40
N THR A 39 3.74 -2.43 -6.20
CA THR A 39 4.63 -2.64 -7.35
C THR A 39 5.77 -1.64 -7.32
N ASP A 40 6.96 -2.04 -7.75
CA ASP A 40 8.08 -1.13 -7.90
C ASP A 40 8.00 -0.27 -9.18
N GLY A 41 9.01 0.59 -9.39
CA GLY A 41 9.08 1.44 -10.57
C GLY A 41 9.27 0.70 -11.90
N LYS A 42 9.55 -0.60 -11.88
CA LYS A 42 9.63 -1.48 -13.05
C LYS A 42 8.35 -2.28 -13.27
N GLY A 43 7.38 -2.18 -12.35
CA GLY A 43 6.13 -2.95 -12.37
C GLY A 43 6.23 -4.32 -11.71
N GLU A 44 7.33 -4.63 -11.01
CA GLU A 44 7.49 -5.90 -10.30
C GLU A 44 6.73 -5.87 -8.97
N ASN A 45 6.08 -6.99 -8.63
CA ASN A 45 5.29 -7.10 -7.41
C ASN A 45 6.20 -7.10 -6.16
N LEU A 46 5.84 -6.27 -5.18
CA LEU A 46 6.48 -6.22 -3.87
C LEU A 46 5.59 -6.89 -2.83
N THR A 47 6.21 -7.58 -1.88
CA THR A 47 5.50 -8.24 -0.79
C THR A 47 5.15 -7.22 0.30
N GLY A 48 3.86 -6.96 0.49
CA GLY A 48 3.33 -6.22 1.64
C GLY A 48 2.74 -7.14 2.70
N THR A 49 2.42 -6.56 3.85
CA THR A 49 1.74 -7.22 4.97
C THR A 49 0.35 -6.63 5.13
N ALA A 50 -0.69 -7.47 5.04
CA ALA A 50 -2.06 -7.04 5.27
C ALA A 50 -2.26 -6.60 6.73
N LEU A 51 -2.88 -5.43 6.92
CA LEU A 51 -3.19 -4.89 8.24
C LEU A 51 -4.66 -5.12 8.58
N LYS A 52 -4.93 -5.39 9.86
CA LYS A 52 -6.30 -5.50 10.37
C LYS A 52 -6.98 -4.13 10.27
N THR A 53 -8.15 -4.12 9.63
CA THR A 53 -8.94 -2.92 9.34
C THR A 53 -10.40 -3.13 9.72
N ASN A 54 -11.20 -2.06 9.66
CA ASN A 54 -12.64 -2.15 9.88
C ASN A 54 -13.35 -2.73 8.63
N THR A 55 -14.68 -2.85 8.68
CA THR A 55 -15.45 -3.51 7.61
C THR A 55 -15.34 -2.82 6.25
N ASN A 56 -15.08 -1.51 6.21
CA ASN A 56 -15.19 -0.68 5.00
C ASN A 56 -13.82 -0.20 4.50
N THR A 57 -12.72 -0.67 5.09
CA THR A 57 -11.37 -0.32 4.66
C THR A 57 -10.53 -1.56 4.41
N THR A 58 -9.51 -1.41 3.58
CA THR A 58 -8.43 -2.38 3.40
C THR A 58 -7.11 -1.66 3.62
N SER A 59 -6.12 -2.37 4.16
CA SER A 59 -4.81 -1.77 4.41
C SER A 59 -3.70 -2.80 4.30
N SER A 60 -2.55 -2.32 3.86
CA SER A 60 -1.31 -3.08 3.79
C SER A 60 -0.15 -2.17 4.17
N SER A 61 0.92 -2.77 4.68
CA SER A 61 2.17 -2.07 4.96
C SER A 61 3.37 -2.78 4.34
N MET A 62 4.45 -2.03 4.15
CA MET A 62 5.73 -2.59 3.73
C MET A 62 6.89 -1.74 4.21
N VAL A 63 8.06 -2.36 4.36
CA VAL A 63 9.31 -1.65 4.59
C VAL A 63 10.08 -1.56 3.28
N LEU A 64 10.31 -0.34 2.78
CA LEU A 64 11.21 -0.11 1.65
C LEU A 64 12.61 0.16 2.18
N ARG A 65 13.58 -0.61 1.69
CA ARG A 65 14.99 -0.47 2.06
C ARG A 65 15.74 0.31 0.96
N PRO A 66 16.89 0.91 1.29
CA PRO A 66 17.78 1.44 0.27
C PRO A 66 18.07 0.39 -0.81
N GLY A 67 17.95 0.76 -2.08
CA GLY A 67 18.11 -0.14 -3.23
C GLY A 67 16.87 -0.99 -3.57
N SER A 68 15.77 -0.90 -2.81
CA SER A 68 14.50 -1.52 -3.19
C SER A 68 13.98 -0.96 -4.52
N GLY A 69 13.46 -1.82 -5.39
CA GLY A 69 12.87 -1.41 -6.67
C GLY A 69 13.85 -0.80 -7.68
N ASN A 70 15.16 -0.91 -7.44
CA ASN A 70 16.22 -0.30 -8.26
C ASN A 70 16.18 1.24 -8.32
N ALA A 71 15.63 1.90 -7.30
CA ALA A 71 15.82 3.34 -7.14
C ALA A 71 17.30 3.61 -6.81
N VAL A 72 17.98 4.32 -7.70
CA VAL A 72 19.39 4.75 -7.60
C VAL A 72 19.44 6.14 -6.96
#